data_AF-A0A0D2FN04-F1
#
_entry.id   AF-A0A0D2FN04-F1
#
_cell.length_a   1.000
_cell.length_b   1.000
_cell.length_c   1.000
_cell.angle_alpha   90.00
_cell.angle_beta   90.00
_cell.angle_gamma   90.00
#
_symmetry.space_group_name_H-M   'P 1'
#
loop_
_entity.id
_entity.type
_entity.pdbx_description
1 polymer ?
#
loop_
_entity_poly.entity_id
_entity_poly.type
_entity_poly.pdbx_seq_one_letter_code
_entity_poly.pdbx_strand_id
1 'polypeptide(L)'
;MAPNFGELSEQAALGRKLSGEFLGEKFFHNVLSNMKDDIFTKTSMEYIWETCFAAYARPGLEWKERSLMNIAMLIALGRGPELRIHIRAAVNNGFSEEKICEAIRHAMIHCGVPAGRDAMLIASEVIGELKTSGEYPKKSASPGRIDIAITNAGISGADAVHFNDLSLDEPEEPRLNILDVNLIGALYTIKLALFYFRKQSLSGQVQDQNLILQGSLAGYIDFPGARQYISSKYGLRGIMKSLRRSEFQLGTRTNYVAPWFVKTSILSLTAKNWLESSGIEFAEVGDAARCVMRIVSDPTVNGRVFGILPRSQAAHGFLDMNVDDYKEGTLLDDLNKIAVGANHRANIDPSQQKTNTQW
;
A
#
# COMPACT_ATOMS: atom_id res chain seq x y z
N MET A 1 -17.20 -33.77 16.55
CA MET A 1 -17.82 -33.92 15.21
C MET A 1 -18.90 -32.85 15.14
N ALA A 2 -18.97 -32.05 14.07
CA ALA A 2 -20.01 -31.02 13.96
C ALA A 2 -21.41 -31.66 13.92
N PRO A 3 -22.46 -31.02 14.46
CA PRO A 3 -23.81 -31.59 14.48
C PRO A 3 -24.30 -31.90 13.06
N ASN A 4 -24.97 -33.04 12.90
CA ASN A 4 -25.69 -33.35 11.67
C ASN A 4 -27.09 -32.73 11.73
N PHE A 5 -27.32 -31.70 10.92
CA PHE A 5 -28.59 -30.97 10.84
C PHE A 5 -29.61 -31.59 9.87
N GLY A 6 -29.27 -32.71 9.22
CA GLY A 6 -30.18 -33.33 8.25
C GLY A 6 -30.52 -32.40 7.07
N GLU A 7 -31.72 -32.57 6.52
CA GLU A 7 -32.23 -31.71 5.45
C GLU A 7 -32.83 -30.42 6.04
N LEU A 8 -32.20 -29.29 5.75
CA LEU A 8 -32.65 -27.97 6.18
C LEU A 8 -33.75 -27.45 5.25
N SER A 9 -34.69 -26.68 5.79
CA SER A 9 -35.62 -25.89 4.98
C SER A 9 -34.84 -24.90 4.07
N GLU A 10 -35.44 -24.47 2.96
CA GLU A 10 -34.81 -23.48 2.07
C GLU A 10 -34.44 -22.20 2.83
N GLN A 11 -35.30 -21.78 3.75
CA GLN A 11 -35.09 -20.58 4.56
C GLN A 11 -33.96 -20.77 5.59
N ALA A 12 -33.86 -21.94 6.23
CA ALA A 12 -32.74 -22.29 7.09
C ALA A 12 -31.42 -22.35 6.32
N ALA A 13 -31.44 -22.92 5.11
CA ALA A 13 -30.25 -23.01 4.26
C ALA A 13 -29.74 -21.62 3.85
N LEU A 14 -30.65 -20.71 3.48
CA LEU A 14 -30.32 -19.31 3.20
C LEU A 14 -29.74 -18.63 4.45
N GLY A 15 -30.41 -18.76 5.59
CA GLY A 15 -29.95 -18.17 6.85
C GLY A 15 -28.57 -18.66 7.26
N ARG A 16 -28.32 -19.96 7.14
CA ARG A 16 -27.02 -20.57 7.44
C ARG A 16 -25.90 -19.99 6.57
N LYS A 17 -26.16 -19.78 5.27
CA LYS A 17 -25.21 -19.12 4.37
C LYS A 17 -24.92 -17.68 4.82
N LEU A 18 -25.97 -16.91 5.08
CA LEU A 18 -25.83 -15.51 5.51
C LEU A 18 -25.17 -15.36 6.88
N SER A 19 -25.32 -16.34 7.79
CA SER A 19 -24.56 -16.39 9.04
C SER A 19 -23.06 -16.45 8.81
N GLY A 20 -22.61 -17.30 7.86
CA GLY A 20 -21.19 -17.41 7.49
C GLY A 20 -20.62 -16.10 6.97
N GLU A 21 -21.35 -15.45 6.07
CA GLU A 21 -20.96 -14.14 5.51
C GLU A 21 -20.91 -13.04 6.58
N PHE A 22 -21.92 -12.96 7.44
CA PHE A 22 -22.06 -11.90 8.45
C PHE A 22 -21.11 -12.06 9.63
N LEU A 23 -20.92 -13.28 10.13
CA LEU A 23 -20.06 -13.56 11.28
C LEU A 23 -18.59 -13.76 10.89
N GLY A 24 -18.33 -14.08 9.62
CA GLY A 24 -17.04 -14.50 9.09
C GLY A 24 -16.90 -16.02 9.11
N GLU A 25 -16.59 -16.60 7.94
CA GLU A 25 -16.58 -18.06 7.70
C GLU A 25 -15.77 -18.86 8.72
N LYS A 26 -14.56 -18.39 9.07
CA LYS A 26 -13.69 -19.07 10.04
C LYS A 26 -14.34 -19.14 11.42
N PHE A 27 -14.90 -18.03 11.89
CA PHE A 27 -15.54 -17.99 13.20
C PHE A 27 -16.84 -18.80 13.20
N PHE A 28 -17.65 -18.69 12.14
CA PHE A 28 -18.86 -19.47 11.99
C PHE A 28 -18.57 -20.98 11.99
N HIS A 29 -17.53 -21.42 11.27
CA HIS A 29 -17.09 -22.80 11.28
C HIS A 29 -16.66 -23.29 12.68
N ASN A 30 -15.95 -22.45 13.44
CA ASN A 30 -15.56 -22.76 14.81
C ASN A 30 -16.77 -22.88 15.74
N VAL A 31 -17.77 -22.00 15.57
CA VAL A 31 -19.04 -22.06 16.30
C VAL A 31 -19.74 -23.40 16.04
N LEU A 32 -19.88 -23.81 14.77
CA LEU A 32 -20.50 -25.10 14.41
C LEU A 32 -19.72 -26.31 14.92
N SER A 33 -18.39 -26.25 14.90
CA SER A 33 -17.53 -27.37 15.29
C SER A 33 -17.55 -27.64 16.81
N ASN A 34 -17.86 -26.62 17.61
CA ASN A 34 -17.91 -26.71 19.07
C ASN A 34 -19.34 -26.91 19.62
N MET A 35 -20.35 -26.99 18.76
CA MET A 35 -21.72 -27.25 19.18
C MET A 35 -21.92 -28.68 19.68
N LYS A 36 -22.80 -28.82 20.65
CA LYS A 36 -23.26 -30.13 21.10
C LYS A 36 -24.25 -30.71 20.09
N ASP A 37 -24.09 -31.99 19.77
CA ASP A 37 -25.00 -32.71 18.89
C ASP A 37 -26.25 -33.18 19.64
N ASP A 38 -27.10 -32.23 20.06
CA ASP A 38 -28.37 -32.51 20.74
C ASP A 38 -29.55 -31.73 20.15
N ILE A 39 -30.77 -32.16 20.50
CA ILE A 39 -32.01 -31.60 19.95
C ILE A 39 -32.16 -30.11 20.26
N PHE A 40 -31.77 -29.66 21.46
CA PHE A 40 -31.91 -28.25 21.86
C PHE A 40 -30.99 -27.35 21.04
N THR A 41 -29.75 -27.79 20.82
CA THR A 41 -28.76 -27.07 20.01
C THR A 41 -29.19 -27.05 18.55
N LYS A 42 -29.69 -28.17 18.00
CA LYS A 42 -30.16 -28.23 16.61
C LYS A 42 -31.36 -27.33 16.37
N THR A 43 -32.42 -27.48 17.18
CA THR A 43 -33.63 -26.68 17.07
C THR A 43 -33.36 -25.19 17.24
N SER A 44 -32.48 -24.79 18.17
CA SER A 44 -32.13 -23.37 18.32
C SER A 44 -31.38 -22.82 17.11
N MET A 45 -30.43 -23.56 16.54
CA MET A 45 -29.69 -23.11 15.36
C MET A 45 -30.55 -23.06 14.11
N GLU A 46 -31.38 -24.08 13.87
CA GLU A 46 -32.36 -24.08 12.79
C GLU A 46 -33.26 -22.85 12.88
N TYR A 47 -33.82 -22.57 14.06
CA TYR A 47 -34.67 -21.40 14.27
C TYR A 47 -33.92 -20.06 14.04
N ILE A 48 -32.68 -19.96 14.50
CA ILE A 48 -31.82 -18.78 14.29
C ILE A 48 -31.54 -18.56 12.80
N TRP A 49 -31.27 -19.62 12.04
CA TRP A 49 -31.07 -19.50 10.61
C TRP A 49 -32.35 -19.11 9.89
N GLU A 50 -33.46 -19.81 10.15
CA GLU A 50 -34.74 -19.56 9.51
C GLU A 50 -35.29 -18.16 9.78
N THR A 51 -35.15 -17.69 11.01
CA THR A 51 -35.82 -16.45 11.43
C THR A 51 -34.86 -15.27 11.47
N CYS A 52 -33.68 -15.40 12.08
CA CYS A 52 -32.79 -14.27 12.32
C CYS A 52 -31.97 -13.92 11.07
N PHE A 53 -31.19 -14.88 10.57
CA PHE A 53 -30.25 -14.60 9.48
C PHE A 53 -30.91 -14.59 8.11
N ALA A 54 -31.92 -15.42 7.85
CA ALA A 54 -32.67 -15.34 6.59
C ALA A 54 -33.36 -13.98 6.42
N ALA A 55 -33.82 -13.35 7.52
CA ALA A 55 -34.41 -12.01 7.47
C ALA A 55 -33.44 -10.92 6.99
N TYR A 56 -32.13 -11.16 7.09
CA TYR A 56 -31.12 -10.22 6.61
C TYR A 56 -30.97 -10.20 5.08
N ALA A 57 -31.56 -11.16 4.36
CA ALA A 57 -31.62 -11.16 2.89
C ALA A 57 -32.39 -9.94 2.32
N ARG A 58 -33.19 -9.25 3.16
CA ARG A 58 -33.95 -8.08 2.72
C ARG A 58 -33.02 -6.90 2.42
N PRO A 59 -33.21 -6.22 1.27
CA PRO A 59 -32.45 -5.03 0.93
C PRO A 59 -32.80 -3.86 1.86
N GLY A 60 -31.94 -2.84 1.87
CA GLY A 60 -32.17 -1.57 2.56
C GLY A 60 -31.26 -1.30 3.75
N LEU A 61 -30.63 -2.33 4.33
CA LEU A 61 -29.55 -2.16 5.32
C LEU A 61 -28.36 -3.04 4.98
N GLU A 62 -27.18 -2.44 4.95
CA GLU A 62 -25.88 -3.11 4.78
C GLU A 62 -25.44 -3.84 6.05
N TRP A 63 -24.45 -4.73 5.92
CA TRP A 63 -23.88 -5.47 7.05
C TRP A 63 -23.35 -4.57 8.16
N LYS A 64 -22.74 -3.45 7.81
CA LYS A 64 -22.24 -2.47 8.78
C LYS A 64 -23.37 -1.87 9.61
N GLU A 65 -24.47 -1.49 8.97
CA GLU A 65 -25.60 -0.88 9.66
C GLU A 65 -26.25 -1.87 10.62
N ARG A 66 -26.45 -3.12 10.17
CA ARG A 66 -26.99 -4.21 11.00
C ARG A 66 -26.09 -4.53 12.19
N SER A 67 -24.77 -4.61 11.99
CA SER A 67 -23.81 -4.83 13.07
C SER A 67 -23.85 -3.74 14.13
N LEU A 68 -23.90 -2.47 13.71
CA LEU A 68 -23.94 -1.34 14.64
C LEU A 68 -25.23 -1.34 15.46
N MET A 69 -26.37 -1.60 14.81
CA MET A 69 -27.66 -1.73 15.49
C MET A 69 -27.67 -2.90 16.48
N ASN A 70 -27.13 -4.07 16.09
CA ASN A 70 -27.04 -5.23 16.98
C ASN A 70 -26.20 -4.92 18.22
N ILE A 71 -25.05 -4.25 18.07
CA ILE A 71 -24.24 -3.81 19.21
C ILE A 71 -25.09 -2.96 20.15
N ALA A 72 -25.74 -1.90 19.64
CA ALA A 72 -26.55 -1.02 20.46
C ALA A 72 -27.71 -1.75 21.16
N MET A 73 -28.44 -2.61 20.45
CA MET A 73 -29.57 -3.38 21.01
C MET A 73 -29.10 -4.38 22.08
N LEU A 74 -27.97 -5.07 21.86
CA LEU A 74 -27.46 -6.07 22.80
C LEU A 74 -26.91 -5.42 24.08
N ILE A 75 -26.34 -4.22 23.97
CA ILE A 75 -25.99 -3.38 25.12
C ILE A 75 -27.25 -2.99 25.89
N ALA A 76 -28.27 -2.47 25.21
CA ALA A 76 -29.52 -2.06 25.82
C ALA A 76 -30.24 -3.22 26.54
N LEU A 77 -30.16 -4.44 25.98
CA LEU A 77 -30.76 -5.65 26.54
C LEU A 77 -29.90 -6.35 27.60
N GLY A 78 -28.66 -5.90 27.84
CA GLY A 78 -27.73 -6.55 28.78
C GLY A 78 -27.33 -7.97 28.37
N ARG A 79 -27.26 -8.27 27.07
CA ARG A 79 -26.97 -9.62 26.54
C ARG A 79 -25.50 -9.80 26.18
N GLY A 80 -24.65 -9.81 27.20
CA GLY A 80 -23.18 -9.92 27.07
C GLY A 80 -22.67 -11.08 26.20
N PRO A 81 -23.14 -12.33 26.37
CA PRO A 81 -22.69 -13.45 25.54
C PRO A 81 -22.95 -13.25 24.04
N GLU A 82 -24.09 -12.67 23.70
CA GLU A 82 -24.46 -12.38 22.31
C GLU A 82 -23.69 -11.16 21.78
N LEU A 83 -23.48 -10.14 22.62
CA LEU A 83 -22.67 -8.98 22.30
C LEU A 83 -21.24 -9.39 21.89
N ARG A 84 -20.66 -10.40 22.56
CA ARG A 84 -19.35 -10.96 22.20
C ARG A 84 -19.30 -11.45 20.75
N ILE A 85 -20.32 -12.20 20.33
CA ILE A 85 -20.48 -12.71 18.95
C ILE A 85 -20.58 -11.53 17.98
N HIS A 86 -21.40 -10.54 18.30
CA HIS A 86 -21.66 -9.41 17.39
C HIS A 86 -20.54 -8.37 17.32
N ILE A 87 -19.67 -8.26 18.34
CA ILE A 87 -18.44 -7.46 18.23
C ILE A 87 -17.48 -8.09 17.23
N ARG A 88 -17.33 -9.42 17.27
CA ARG A 88 -16.52 -10.15 16.28
C ARG A 88 -17.11 -10.01 14.87
N ALA A 89 -18.43 -10.14 14.74
CA ALA A 89 -19.12 -9.90 13.48
C ALA A 89 -18.92 -8.45 12.97
N ALA A 90 -18.96 -7.46 13.86
CA ALA A 90 -18.72 -6.06 13.48
C ALA A 90 -17.32 -5.84 12.90
N VAL A 91 -16.29 -6.50 13.45
CA VAL A 91 -14.94 -6.47 12.88
C VAL A 91 -14.91 -7.12 11.49
N ASN A 92 -15.54 -8.29 11.31
CA ASN A 92 -15.68 -8.95 10.01
C ASN A 92 -16.39 -8.04 8.98
N ASN A 93 -17.41 -7.31 9.42
CA ASN A 93 -18.17 -6.38 8.59
C ASN A 93 -17.46 -5.03 8.38
N GLY A 94 -16.22 -4.88 8.85
CA GLY A 94 -15.35 -3.76 8.52
C GLY A 94 -15.41 -2.57 9.47
N PHE A 95 -15.84 -2.77 10.73
CA PHE A 95 -15.62 -1.79 11.78
C PHE A 95 -14.24 -1.92 12.41
N SER A 96 -13.63 -0.78 12.71
CA SER A 96 -12.42 -0.73 13.53
C SER A 96 -12.77 -0.70 15.02
N GLU A 97 -11.78 -1.01 15.87
CA GLU A 97 -11.88 -0.91 17.32
C GLU A 97 -12.33 0.48 17.78
N GLU A 98 -11.86 1.53 17.12
CA GLU A 98 -12.25 2.91 17.44
C GLU A 98 -13.73 3.15 17.15
N LYS A 99 -14.23 2.65 16.00
CA LYS A 99 -15.65 2.77 15.67
C LYS A 99 -16.55 1.98 16.64
N ILE A 100 -16.13 0.78 17.05
CA ILE A 100 -16.86 -0.03 18.04
C ILE A 100 -16.86 0.67 19.40
N CYS A 101 -15.72 1.23 19.82
CA CYS A 101 -15.60 2.01 21.05
C CYS A 101 -16.55 3.21 21.06
N GLU A 102 -16.59 3.99 19.97
CA GLU A 102 -17.52 5.13 19.86
C GLU A 102 -18.98 4.70 19.88
N ALA A 103 -19.33 3.56 19.28
CA ALA A 103 -20.68 3.01 19.35
C ALA A 103 -21.10 2.66 20.78
N ILE A 104 -20.22 1.99 21.53
CA ILE A 104 -20.47 1.64 22.94
C ILE A 104 -20.56 2.89 23.81
N ARG A 105 -19.67 3.87 23.58
CA ARG A 105 -19.69 5.17 24.26
C ARG A 105 -21.00 5.91 24.01
N HIS A 106 -21.51 5.88 22.78
CA HIS A 106 -22.80 6.48 22.45
C HIS A 106 -23.96 5.74 23.16
N ALA A 107 -23.95 4.40 23.13
CA ALA A 107 -24.96 3.60 23.82
C ALA A 107 -24.94 3.82 25.34
N MET A 108 -23.77 4.07 25.95
CA MET A 108 -23.61 4.35 27.37
C MET A 108 -24.43 5.56 27.85
N ILE A 109 -24.63 6.56 26.99
CA ILE A 109 -25.45 7.75 27.29
C ILE A 109 -26.92 7.36 27.49
N HIS A 110 -27.40 6.40 26.70
CA HIS A 110 -28.83 6.03 26.64
C HIS A 110 -29.16 4.81 27.51
N CYS A 111 -28.23 3.86 27.64
CA CYS A 111 -28.43 2.60 28.36
C CYS A 111 -27.86 2.65 29.79
N GLY A 112 -27.15 3.72 30.14
CA GLY A 112 -26.50 3.90 31.43
C GLY A 112 -25.05 3.41 31.47
N VAL A 113 -24.28 4.01 32.38
CA VAL A 113 -22.85 3.72 32.57
C VAL A 113 -22.55 2.24 32.85
N PRO A 114 -23.32 1.51 33.68
CA PRO A 114 -23.04 0.09 33.94
C PRO A 114 -23.09 -0.77 32.66
N ALA A 115 -24.15 -0.66 31.87
CA ALA A 115 -24.31 -1.43 30.62
C ALA A 115 -23.21 -1.10 29.61
N GLY A 116 -22.87 0.19 29.46
CA GLY A 116 -21.76 0.60 28.60
C GLY A 116 -20.40 0.10 29.10
N ARG A 117 -20.16 0.08 30.41
CA ARG A 117 -18.90 -0.41 31.00
C ARG A 117 -18.71 -1.90 30.75
N ASP A 118 -19.76 -2.69 30.96
CA ASP A 118 -19.71 -4.13 30.69
C ASP A 118 -19.45 -4.41 29.21
N ALA A 119 -20.09 -3.65 28.33
CA ALA A 119 -19.85 -3.72 26.88
C ALA A 119 -18.41 -3.36 26.47
N MET A 120 -17.82 -2.34 27.11
CA MET A 120 -16.41 -1.97 26.87
C MET A 120 -15.46 -3.10 27.25
N LEU A 121 -15.70 -3.77 28.39
CA LEU A 121 -14.88 -4.90 28.82
C LEU A 121 -14.97 -6.07 27.84
N ILE A 122 -16.18 -6.41 27.40
CA ILE A 122 -16.40 -7.46 26.38
C ILE A 122 -15.69 -7.10 25.07
N ALA A 123 -15.80 -5.85 24.61
CA ALA A 123 -15.15 -5.40 23.39
C ALA A 123 -13.63 -5.47 23.46
N SER A 124 -13.05 -5.01 24.59
CA SER A 124 -11.62 -5.08 24.82
C SER A 124 -11.10 -6.52 24.77
N GLU A 125 -11.84 -7.46 25.37
CA GLU A 125 -11.48 -8.88 25.40
C GLU A 125 -11.53 -9.49 24.00
N VAL A 126 -12.64 -9.32 23.26
CA VAL A 126 -12.82 -9.87 21.91
C VAL A 126 -11.77 -9.32 20.94
N ILE A 127 -11.51 -8.01 20.99
CA ILE A 127 -10.52 -7.38 20.11
C ILE A 127 -9.11 -7.88 20.47
N GLY A 128 -8.81 -8.07 21.76
CA GLY A 128 -7.56 -8.67 22.22
C GLY A 128 -7.36 -10.10 21.70
N GLU A 129 -8.39 -10.93 21.77
CA GLU A 129 -8.39 -12.30 21.22
C GLU A 129 -8.13 -12.28 19.71
N LEU A 130 -8.86 -11.44 18.96
CA LEU A 130 -8.71 -11.30 17.51
C LEU A 130 -7.30 -10.84 17.13
N LYS A 131 -6.72 -9.89 17.86
CA LYS A 131 -5.36 -9.41 17.62
C LYS A 131 -4.33 -10.52 17.88
N THR A 132 -4.50 -11.27 18.96
CA THR A 132 -3.60 -12.37 19.34
C THR A 132 -3.67 -13.54 18.35
N SER A 133 -4.86 -13.87 17.85
CA SER A 133 -5.03 -14.95 16.85
C SER A 133 -4.69 -14.52 15.42
N GLY A 134 -4.36 -13.24 15.19
CA GLY A 134 -4.12 -12.68 13.87
C GLY A 134 -5.38 -12.53 13.00
N GLU A 135 -6.57 -12.68 13.59
CA GLU A 135 -7.87 -12.54 12.93
C GLU A 135 -8.37 -11.10 12.92
N TYR A 136 -7.82 -10.23 13.77
CA TYR A 136 -8.09 -8.80 13.68
C TYR A 136 -7.45 -8.27 12.37
N PRO A 137 -8.21 -7.61 11.48
CA PRO A 137 -7.67 -7.05 10.26
C PRO A 137 -6.49 -6.16 10.61
N LYS A 138 -5.31 -6.46 10.05
CA LYS A 138 -4.20 -5.53 10.13
C LYS A 138 -4.71 -4.21 9.56
N LYS A 139 -4.54 -3.11 10.31
CA LYS A 139 -4.90 -1.76 9.86
C LYS A 139 -4.41 -1.65 8.43
N SER A 140 -5.35 -1.61 7.47
CA SER A 140 -4.99 -1.38 6.07
C SER A 140 -4.16 -0.11 6.07
N ALA A 141 -2.89 -0.23 5.70
CA ALA A 141 -1.99 0.92 5.63
C ALA A 141 -2.49 1.97 4.63
N SER A 142 -3.51 1.62 3.84
CA SER A 142 -4.12 2.51 2.87
C SER A 142 -5.53 2.91 3.33
N PRO A 143 -5.84 4.22 3.42
CA PRO A 143 -7.22 4.66 3.23
C PRO A 143 -7.69 4.08 1.89
N GLY A 144 -8.99 3.91 1.63
CA GLY A 144 -9.51 3.15 0.47
C GLY A 144 -9.03 3.56 -0.94
N ARG A 145 -8.08 4.50 -1.06
CA ARG A 145 -7.45 5.03 -2.26
C ARG A 145 -5.99 5.45 -1.96
N ILE A 146 -5.10 5.27 -2.94
CA ILE A 146 -3.73 5.79 -2.95
C ILE A 146 -3.59 6.76 -4.13
N ASP A 147 -3.25 8.03 -3.86
CA ASP A 147 -3.08 9.06 -4.90
C ASP A 147 -1.62 9.31 -5.27
N ILE A 148 -0.71 9.16 -4.30
CA ILE A 148 0.71 9.48 -4.46
C ILE A 148 1.53 8.31 -3.92
N ALA A 149 2.46 7.84 -4.73
CA ALA A 149 3.47 6.87 -4.33
C ALA A 149 4.87 7.43 -4.62
N ILE A 150 5.74 7.40 -3.62
CA ILE A 150 7.12 7.90 -3.73
C ILE A 150 8.09 6.78 -3.40
N THR A 151 8.98 6.43 -4.33
CA THR A 151 10.01 5.40 -4.10
C THR A 151 11.20 5.98 -3.33
N ASN A 152 10.96 6.47 -2.10
CA ASN A 152 11.94 7.28 -1.37
C ASN A 152 13.06 6.47 -0.69
N ALA A 153 12.81 5.21 -0.35
CA ALA A 153 13.79 4.39 0.36
C ALA A 153 15.07 4.22 -0.47
N GLY A 154 16.22 4.42 0.17
CA GLY A 154 17.52 4.24 -0.47
C GLY A 154 18.64 4.32 0.54
N ILE A 155 19.74 3.62 0.24
CA ILE A 155 20.96 3.57 1.03
C ILE A 155 22.16 3.99 0.20
N SER A 156 23.22 4.40 0.91
CA SER A 156 24.53 4.69 0.36
C SER A 156 25.57 4.15 1.36
N GLY A 157 26.77 3.84 0.90
CA GLY A 157 27.81 3.29 1.75
C GLY A 157 29.02 2.84 0.95
N ALA A 158 29.88 2.05 1.59
CA ALA A 158 31.00 1.39 0.92
C ALA A 158 30.47 0.48 -0.19
N ASP A 159 31.04 0.62 -1.38
CA ASP A 159 30.63 -0.13 -2.55
C ASP A 159 31.54 -1.35 -2.74
N ALA A 160 31.00 -2.53 -2.49
CA ALA A 160 31.74 -3.79 -2.61
C ALA A 160 32.18 -4.13 -4.04
N VAL A 161 31.65 -3.44 -5.07
CA VAL A 161 32.13 -3.58 -6.45
C VAL A 161 33.30 -2.62 -6.72
N HIS A 162 33.45 -1.57 -5.92
CA HIS A 162 34.58 -0.66 -6.04
C HIS A 162 35.80 -1.13 -5.24
N PHE A 163 35.58 -1.50 -3.98
CA PHE A 163 36.64 -1.90 -3.07
C PHE A 163 36.99 -3.37 -3.29
N ASN A 164 38.29 -3.67 -3.24
CA ASN A 164 38.80 -5.03 -3.21
C ASN A 164 39.72 -5.17 -2.00
N ASP A 165 39.58 -6.25 -1.25
CA ASP A 165 40.55 -6.63 -0.24
C ASP A 165 41.69 -7.41 -0.90
N LEU A 166 42.79 -6.71 -1.19
CA LEU A 166 43.98 -7.29 -1.81
C LEU A 166 44.80 -8.16 -0.86
N SER A 167 44.39 -8.33 0.40
CA SER A 167 45.02 -9.26 1.34
C SER A 167 44.51 -10.71 1.20
N LEU A 168 43.43 -10.92 0.45
CA LEU A 168 42.86 -12.24 0.18
C LEU A 168 43.58 -12.92 -0.99
N ASP A 169 43.72 -14.24 -0.92
CA ASP A 169 44.30 -15.06 -2.00
C ASP A 169 43.37 -15.18 -3.23
N GLU A 170 42.06 -15.03 -3.02
CA GLU A 170 41.01 -15.18 -4.04
C GLU A 170 40.00 -14.01 -3.96
N PRO A 171 39.33 -13.64 -5.07
CA PRO A 171 38.36 -12.56 -5.07
C PRO A 171 37.09 -12.92 -4.28
N GLU A 172 36.51 -11.94 -3.60
CA GLU A 172 35.23 -12.10 -2.90
C GLU A 172 34.03 -11.78 -3.81
N GLU A 173 32.91 -12.47 -3.58
CA GLU A 173 31.64 -12.12 -4.20
C GLU A 173 31.12 -10.78 -3.64
N PRO A 174 30.85 -9.77 -4.48
CA PRO A 174 30.46 -8.46 -4.00
C PRO A 174 29.04 -8.48 -3.44
N ARG A 175 28.85 -7.85 -2.28
CA ARG A 175 27.50 -7.62 -1.73
C ARG A 175 26.79 -6.51 -2.50
N LEU A 176 25.58 -6.80 -3.01
CA LEU A 176 24.80 -5.92 -3.88
C LEU A 176 23.66 -5.16 -3.17
N ASN A 177 23.77 -4.99 -1.85
CA ASN A 177 22.72 -4.39 -1.02
C ASN A 177 22.24 -3.01 -1.50
N ILE A 178 23.12 -2.19 -2.09
CA ILE A 178 22.74 -0.88 -2.64
C ILE A 178 21.81 -1.07 -3.84
N LEU A 179 22.07 -2.03 -4.74
CA LEU A 179 21.17 -2.36 -5.85
C LEU A 179 19.87 -2.99 -5.34
N ASP A 180 19.96 -3.91 -4.38
CA ASP A 180 18.80 -4.59 -3.81
C ASP A 180 17.80 -3.58 -3.23
N VAL A 181 18.27 -2.57 -2.50
CA VAL A 181 17.40 -1.55 -1.91
C VAL A 181 17.02 -0.48 -2.94
N ASN A 182 18.00 0.15 -3.59
CA ASN A 182 17.76 1.36 -4.36
C ASN A 182 17.10 1.09 -5.72
N LEU A 183 17.22 -0.13 -6.25
CA LEU A 183 16.65 -0.49 -7.56
C LEU A 183 15.60 -1.60 -7.43
N ILE A 184 15.94 -2.75 -6.84
CA ILE A 184 14.99 -3.88 -6.75
C ILE A 184 13.83 -3.54 -5.79
N GLY A 185 14.12 -2.98 -4.61
CA GLY A 185 13.09 -2.53 -3.67
C GLY A 185 12.19 -1.43 -4.24
N ALA A 186 12.76 -0.53 -5.05
CA ALA A 186 11.99 0.48 -5.76
C ALA A 186 11.05 -0.16 -6.81
N LEU A 187 11.50 -1.18 -7.56
CA LEU A 187 10.65 -1.92 -8.51
C LEU A 187 9.47 -2.59 -7.82
N TYR A 188 9.65 -3.16 -6.62
CA TYR A 188 8.53 -3.70 -5.84
C TYR A 188 7.52 -2.62 -5.45
N THR A 189 8.00 -1.45 -5.01
CA THR A 189 7.14 -0.30 -4.68
C THR A 189 6.36 0.16 -5.91
N ILE A 190 7.03 0.27 -7.07
CA ILE A 190 6.41 0.65 -8.35
C ILE A 190 5.35 -0.37 -8.75
N LYS A 191 5.64 -1.66 -8.66
CA LYS A 191 4.68 -2.74 -8.99
C LYS A 191 3.41 -2.63 -8.15
N LEU A 192 3.54 -2.40 -6.85
CA LEU A 192 2.42 -2.23 -5.94
C LEU A 192 1.63 -0.95 -6.24
N ALA A 193 2.32 0.19 -6.44
CA ALA A 193 1.68 1.46 -6.78
C ALA A 193 0.85 1.33 -8.06
N LEU A 194 1.44 0.81 -9.14
CA LEU A 194 0.76 0.61 -10.42
C LEU A 194 -0.44 -0.35 -10.30
N PHE A 195 -0.35 -1.39 -9.46
CA PHE A 195 -1.49 -2.28 -9.21
C PHE A 195 -2.69 -1.52 -8.62
N TYR A 196 -2.47 -0.75 -7.55
CA TYR A 196 -3.56 0.00 -6.91
C TYR A 196 -4.06 1.16 -7.75
N PHE A 197 -3.16 1.89 -8.43
CA PHE A 197 -3.50 2.97 -9.36
C PHE A 197 -4.40 2.47 -10.48
N ARG A 198 -4.02 1.39 -11.17
CA ARG A 198 -4.84 0.81 -12.24
C ARG A 198 -6.16 0.26 -11.73
N LYS A 199 -6.16 -0.42 -10.58
CA LYS A 199 -7.40 -0.90 -9.94
C LYS A 199 -8.37 0.25 -9.63
N GLN A 200 -7.85 1.38 -9.16
CA GLN A 200 -8.60 2.61 -8.90
C GLN A 200 -9.09 3.29 -10.19
N SER A 201 -8.33 3.25 -11.28
CA SER A 201 -8.76 3.83 -12.57
C SER A 201 -9.85 2.98 -13.23
N LEU A 202 -9.85 1.66 -13.03
CA LEU A 202 -10.89 0.75 -13.54
C LEU A 202 -12.25 0.93 -12.85
N SER A 203 -12.31 1.54 -11.66
CA SER A 203 -13.58 1.79 -10.95
C SER A 203 -14.34 3.03 -11.43
N GLY A 204 -13.93 3.65 -12.55
CA GLY A 204 -14.68 4.69 -13.25
C GLY A 204 -14.43 6.12 -12.76
N GLN A 205 -13.51 6.33 -11.82
CA GLN A 205 -13.02 7.68 -11.45
C GLN A 205 -11.73 7.97 -12.21
N VAL A 206 -11.70 9.03 -13.02
CA VAL A 206 -10.43 9.57 -13.56
C VAL A 206 -9.60 10.04 -12.38
N GLN A 207 -8.40 9.50 -12.20
CA GLN A 207 -7.56 9.80 -11.05
C GLN A 207 -6.23 10.40 -11.49
N ASP A 208 -5.91 11.59 -10.98
CA ASP A 208 -4.59 12.21 -11.10
C ASP A 208 -3.60 11.53 -10.14
N GLN A 209 -3.19 10.31 -10.48
CA GLN A 209 -2.28 9.52 -9.65
C GLN A 209 -0.83 9.90 -9.95
N ASN A 210 -0.01 9.94 -8.91
CA ASN A 210 1.36 10.44 -8.98
C ASN A 210 2.35 9.38 -8.50
N LEU A 211 3.18 8.90 -9.42
CA LEU A 211 4.35 8.09 -9.12
C LEU A 211 5.60 8.96 -9.17
N ILE A 212 6.27 9.14 -8.04
CA ILE A 212 7.49 9.94 -7.94
C ILE A 212 8.67 9.00 -7.63
N LEU A 213 9.64 8.96 -8.53
CA LEU A 213 10.86 8.19 -8.33
C LEU A 213 11.93 9.05 -7.64
N GLN A 214 12.34 8.65 -6.43
CA GLN A 214 13.43 9.33 -5.73
C GLN A 214 14.78 8.88 -6.27
N GLY A 215 15.32 9.72 -7.13
CA GLY A 215 16.54 9.53 -7.85
C GLY A 215 17.78 10.11 -7.18
N SER A 216 18.65 10.65 -8.02
CA SER A 216 19.82 11.47 -7.69
C SER A 216 20.33 12.13 -8.97
N LEU A 217 21.03 13.25 -8.85
CA LEU A 217 21.83 13.78 -9.97
C LEU A 217 22.93 12.79 -10.42
N ALA A 218 23.34 11.85 -9.58
CA ALA A 218 24.18 10.72 -9.99
C ALA A 218 23.53 9.86 -11.10
N GLY A 219 22.25 10.02 -11.41
CA GLY A 219 21.62 9.43 -12.61
C GLY A 219 21.93 10.15 -13.94
N TYR A 220 22.76 11.19 -13.90
CA TYR A 220 23.08 12.07 -15.04
C TYR A 220 24.56 12.39 -15.19
N ILE A 221 25.32 12.32 -14.10
CA ILE A 221 26.72 12.73 -14.06
C ILE A 221 27.60 11.58 -13.59
N ASP A 222 28.89 11.69 -13.87
CA ASP A 222 29.88 10.75 -13.37
C ASP A 222 30.04 10.88 -11.86
N PHE A 223 30.11 9.74 -11.18
CA PHE A 223 30.34 9.69 -9.74
C PHE A 223 31.34 8.57 -9.40
N PRO A 224 32.65 8.87 -9.47
CA PRO A 224 33.70 7.88 -9.29
C PRO A 224 33.59 7.13 -7.96
N GLY A 225 33.87 5.82 -8.00
CA GLY A 225 33.88 4.96 -6.82
C GLY A 225 32.51 4.46 -6.34
N ALA A 226 31.41 4.87 -6.98
CA ALA A 226 30.05 4.55 -6.56
C ALA A 226 29.28 3.72 -7.60
N ARG A 227 29.86 2.59 -8.04
CA ARG A 227 29.36 1.72 -9.14
C ARG A 227 27.92 1.23 -8.92
N GLN A 228 27.59 0.73 -7.74
CA GLN A 228 26.24 0.27 -7.41
C GLN A 228 25.26 1.44 -7.30
N TYR A 229 25.67 2.52 -6.62
CA TYR A 229 24.81 3.68 -6.41
C TYR A 229 24.46 4.34 -7.74
N ILE A 230 25.46 4.65 -8.58
CA ILE A 230 25.26 5.28 -9.89
C ILE A 230 24.38 4.38 -10.78
N SER A 231 24.65 3.07 -10.84
CA SER A 231 23.86 2.11 -11.60
C SER A 231 22.40 2.08 -11.16
N SER A 232 22.14 2.10 -9.83
CA SER A 232 20.78 2.14 -9.31
C SER A 232 20.03 3.41 -9.72
N LYS A 233 20.70 4.57 -9.74
CA LYS A 233 20.08 5.87 -10.04
C LYS A 233 19.85 6.10 -11.54
N TYR A 234 20.77 5.61 -12.39
CA TYR A 234 20.53 5.49 -13.83
C TYR A 234 19.39 4.50 -14.13
N GLY A 235 19.35 3.37 -13.42
CA GLY A 235 18.25 2.39 -13.51
C GLY A 235 16.89 3.01 -13.23
N LEU A 236 16.76 3.75 -12.12
CA LEU A 236 15.52 4.47 -11.78
C LEU A 236 15.14 5.53 -12.83
N ARG A 237 16.12 6.23 -13.41
CA ARG A 237 15.86 7.18 -14.50
C ARG A 237 15.33 6.46 -15.73
N GLY A 238 15.94 5.33 -16.09
CA GLY A 238 15.47 4.45 -17.17
C GLY A 238 14.03 3.97 -16.94
N ILE A 239 13.69 3.61 -15.70
CA ILE A 239 12.32 3.24 -15.31
C ILE A 239 11.35 4.41 -15.45
N MET A 240 11.70 5.63 -15.03
CA MET A 240 10.86 6.80 -15.29
C MET A 240 10.61 6.98 -16.79
N LYS A 241 11.65 6.86 -17.63
CA LYS A 241 11.51 7.01 -19.09
C LYS A 241 10.63 5.93 -19.72
N SER A 242 10.61 4.72 -19.17
CA SER A 242 9.73 3.65 -19.66
C SER A 242 8.27 3.83 -19.22
N LEU A 243 8.03 4.40 -18.04
CA LEU A 243 6.68 4.58 -17.47
C LEU A 243 5.99 5.88 -17.92
N ARG A 244 6.74 6.98 -18.12
CA ARG A 244 6.17 8.34 -18.30
C ARG A 244 5.18 8.51 -19.46
N ARG A 245 5.20 7.61 -20.44
CA ARG A 245 4.25 7.60 -21.57
C ARG A 245 3.17 6.53 -21.42
N SER A 246 3.54 5.31 -21.03
CA SER A 246 2.60 4.19 -20.94
C SER A 246 1.60 4.38 -19.80
N GLU A 247 2.06 4.78 -18.63
CA GLU A 247 1.20 4.92 -17.46
C GLU A 247 0.38 6.21 -17.50
N PHE A 248 0.85 7.22 -18.24
CA PHE A 248 0.11 8.45 -18.45
C PHE A 248 -1.21 8.21 -19.19
N GLN A 249 -1.23 7.26 -20.14
CA GLN A 249 -2.45 6.83 -20.82
C GLN A 249 -3.47 6.17 -19.87
N LEU A 250 -3.01 5.70 -18.70
CA LEU A 250 -3.82 5.07 -17.66
C LEU A 250 -4.15 6.03 -16.50
N GLY A 251 -3.84 7.32 -16.66
CA GLY A 251 -4.09 8.36 -15.65
C GLY A 251 -2.98 8.54 -14.61
N THR A 252 -1.86 7.83 -14.73
CA THR A 252 -0.74 7.96 -13.78
C THR A 252 0.37 8.85 -14.34
N ARG A 253 0.67 9.95 -13.65
CA ARG A 253 1.85 10.78 -13.93
C ARG A 253 3.07 10.17 -13.27
N THR A 254 4.17 10.06 -14.01
CA THR A 254 5.44 9.57 -13.48
C THR A 254 6.52 10.64 -13.59
N ASN A 255 7.13 11.02 -12.47
CA ASN A 255 8.18 12.04 -12.42
C ASN A 255 9.39 11.56 -11.62
N TYR A 256 10.54 12.16 -11.85
CA TYR A 256 11.80 11.83 -11.17
C TYR A 256 12.30 13.04 -10.38
N VAL A 257 12.63 12.84 -9.11
CA VAL A 257 13.31 13.84 -8.31
C VAL A 257 14.77 13.45 -8.24
N ALA A 258 15.68 14.36 -8.61
CA ALA A 258 17.11 14.14 -8.70
C ALA A 258 17.84 15.01 -7.69
N PRO A 259 18.00 14.57 -6.42
CA PRO A 259 18.74 15.37 -5.47
C PRO A 259 20.23 15.46 -5.80
N TRP A 260 20.77 16.67 -5.63
CA TRP A 260 22.19 16.93 -5.34
C TRP A 260 22.52 16.45 -3.92
N PHE A 261 23.68 16.83 -3.40
CA PHE A 261 23.95 16.73 -1.97
C PHE A 261 22.90 17.51 -1.17
N VAL A 262 22.05 16.77 -0.44
CA VAL A 262 21.03 17.33 0.48
C VAL A 262 21.44 17.01 1.91
N LYS A 263 21.28 17.98 2.83
CA LYS A 263 21.56 17.77 4.26
C LYS A 263 20.60 16.76 4.88
N THR A 264 20.99 15.49 4.85
CA THR A 264 20.23 14.36 5.42
C THR A 264 21.15 13.48 6.27
N SER A 265 20.61 12.46 6.94
CA SER A 265 21.39 11.48 7.71
C SER A 265 22.11 10.43 6.85
N ILE A 266 21.98 10.45 5.52
CA ILE A 266 22.57 9.42 4.64
C ILE A 266 24.11 9.50 4.55
N LEU A 267 24.68 10.69 4.79
CA LEU A 267 26.13 10.92 4.82
C LEU A 267 26.62 11.06 6.26
N SER A 268 27.80 10.49 6.54
CA SER A 268 28.49 10.69 7.81
C SER A 268 28.89 12.16 7.99
N LEU A 269 29.06 12.59 9.25
CA LEU A 269 29.50 13.96 9.55
C LEU A 269 30.87 14.27 8.90
N THR A 270 31.79 13.30 8.93
CA THR A 270 33.10 13.41 8.27
C THR A 270 32.96 13.66 6.77
N ALA A 271 32.10 12.92 6.08
CA ALA A 271 31.89 13.10 4.64
C ALA A 271 31.27 14.45 4.32
N LYS A 272 30.30 14.92 5.13
CA LYS A 272 29.69 16.26 4.97
C LYS A 272 30.73 17.36 5.11
N ASN A 273 31.52 17.34 6.18
CA ASN A 273 32.55 18.34 6.42
C ASN A 273 33.59 18.38 5.29
N TRP A 274 33.99 17.21 4.77
CA TRP A 274 34.92 17.13 3.64
C TRP A 274 34.32 17.75 2.36
N LEU A 275 33.07 17.44 2.04
CA LEU A 275 32.36 18.02 0.89
C LEU A 275 32.25 19.54 1.01
N GLU A 276 31.84 20.06 2.18
CA GLU A 276 31.74 21.50 2.43
C GLU A 276 33.11 22.19 2.32
N SER A 277 34.17 21.59 2.87
CA SER A 277 35.54 22.12 2.73
C SER A 277 36.06 22.09 1.29
N SER A 278 35.49 21.23 0.45
CA SER A 278 35.80 21.13 -0.99
C SER A 278 34.95 22.09 -1.83
N GLY A 279 34.15 22.96 -1.20
CA GLY A 279 33.32 23.96 -1.87
C GLY A 279 31.95 23.47 -2.32
N ILE A 280 31.52 22.26 -1.90
CA ILE A 280 30.18 21.76 -2.21
C ILE A 280 29.15 22.44 -1.32
N GLU A 281 28.26 23.20 -1.95
CA GLU A 281 27.05 23.71 -1.30
C GLU A 281 25.96 22.62 -1.29
N PHE A 282 25.26 22.50 -0.17
CA PHE A 282 24.18 21.54 0.01
C PHE A 282 22.80 22.19 -0.21
N ALA A 283 21.87 21.41 -0.74
CA ALA A 283 20.45 21.73 -0.69
C ALA A 283 19.83 21.26 0.63
N GLU A 284 18.62 21.73 0.93
CA GLU A 284 17.88 21.41 2.16
C GLU A 284 16.74 20.42 1.88
N VAL A 285 16.36 19.64 2.90
CA VAL A 285 15.23 18.69 2.80
C VAL A 285 13.93 19.40 2.40
N GLY A 286 13.75 20.64 2.86
CA GLY A 286 12.61 21.47 2.49
C GLY A 286 12.56 21.83 1.00
N ASP A 287 13.70 21.86 0.30
CA ASP A 287 13.75 22.09 -1.15
C ASP A 287 13.17 20.87 -1.90
N ALA A 288 13.55 19.66 -1.49
CA ALA A 288 12.99 18.42 -2.02
C ALA A 288 11.47 18.32 -1.74
N ALA A 289 11.04 18.67 -0.54
CA ALA A 289 9.62 18.68 -0.19
C ALA A 289 8.82 19.68 -1.06
N ARG A 290 9.34 20.90 -1.27
CA ARG A 290 8.72 21.88 -2.18
C ARG A 290 8.62 21.37 -3.61
N CYS A 291 9.67 20.70 -4.10
CA CYS A 291 9.65 20.08 -5.42
C CYS A 291 8.54 19.02 -5.53
N VAL A 292 8.42 18.13 -4.54
CA VAL A 292 7.35 17.13 -4.50
C VAL A 292 5.99 17.81 -4.50
N MET A 293 5.79 18.87 -3.70
CA MET A 293 4.56 19.65 -3.71
C MET A 293 4.25 20.26 -5.09
N ARG A 294 5.26 20.80 -5.77
CA ARG A 294 5.13 21.33 -7.14
C ARG A 294 4.69 20.26 -8.14
N ILE A 295 5.19 19.03 -8.01
CA ILE A 295 4.82 17.90 -8.88
C ILE A 295 3.37 17.48 -8.63
N VAL A 296 3.00 17.26 -7.36
CA VAL A 296 1.67 16.71 -7.02
C VAL A 296 0.56 17.74 -7.24
N SER A 297 0.82 19.03 -7.03
CA SER A 297 -0.21 20.08 -7.13
C SER A 297 -0.45 20.60 -8.55
N ASP A 298 0.40 20.24 -9.52
CA ASP A 298 0.23 20.68 -10.92
C ASP A 298 0.00 19.47 -11.83
N PRO A 299 -1.22 19.30 -12.36
CA PRO A 299 -1.58 18.17 -13.21
C PRO A 299 -0.85 18.16 -14.56
N THR A 300 -0.19 19.26 -14.94
CA THR A 300 0.57 19.33 -16.20
C THR A 300 1.95 18.67 -16.10
N VAL A 301 2.43 18.36 -14.89
CA VAL A 301 3.78 17.82 -14.67
C VAL A 301 3.79 16.30 -14.84
N ASN A 302 4.23 15.83 -16.00
CA ASN A 302 4.44 14.40 -16.26
C ASN A 302 5.74 14.16 -17.02
N GLY A 303 6.45 13.09 -16.67
CA GLY A 303 7.66 12.65 -17.37
C GLY A 303 8.84 13.60 -17.22
N ARG A 304 8.83 14.45 -16.18
CA ARG A 304 9.83 15.47 -15.91
C ARG A 304 10.83 15.01 -14.85
N VAL A 305 11.99 15.66 -14.87
CA VAL A 305 13.06 15.45 -13.89
C VAL A 305 13.35 16.77 -13.22
N PHE A 306 13.24 16.79 -11.90
CA PHE A 306 13.56 17.97 -11.11
C PHE A 306 14.84 17.77 -10.32
N GLY A 307 15.85 18.60 -10.59
CA GLY A 307 17.08 18.64 -9.83
C GLY A 307 16.83 19.39 -8.52
N ILE A 308 17.14 18.77 -7.37
CA ILE A 308 17.15 19.49 -6.08
C ILE A 308 18.56 20.03 -5.90
N LEU A 309 18.70 21.35 -5.94
CA LEU A 309 19.97 22.05 -6.04
C LEU A 309 20.06 23.11 -4.94
N PRO A 310 21.27 23.53 -4.56
CA PRO A 310 21.45 24.66 -3.66
C PRO A 310 20.82 25.92 -4.25
N ARG A 311 20.39 26.84 -3.37
CA ARG A 311 19.62 28.01 -3.81
C ARG A 311 20.41 29.00 -4.65
N SER A 312 21.74 28.95 -4.55
CA SER A 312 22.65 29.66 -5.45
C SER A 312 22.51 29.24 -6.93
N GLN A 313 22.11 27.99 -7.18
CA GLN A 313 21.91 27.44 -8.53
C GLN A 313 20.43 27.39 -8.93
N ALA A 314 19.53 27.19 -7.97
CA ALA A 314 18.10 27.16 -8.21
C ALA A 314 17.37 27.96 -7.12
N ALA A 315 16.86 29.16 -7.45
CA ALA A 315 16.29 30.09 -6.47
C ALA A 315 15.21 29.47 -5.55
N HIS A 316 14.43 28.50 -6.04
CA HIS A 316 13.39 27.80 -5.27
C HIS A 316 13.87 26.51 -4.56
N GLY A 317 15.16 26.19 -4.69
CA GLY A 317 15.79 24.95 -4.22
C GLY A 317 15.68 23.77 -5.19
N PHE A 318 14.98 23.96 -6.30
CA PHE A 318 14.86 22.97 -7.36
C PHE A 318 14.58 23.63 -8.71
N LEU A 319 14.87 22.92 -9.80
CA LEU A 319 14.50 23.31 -11.16
C LEU A 319 14.17 22.08 -12.00
N ASP A 320 13.36 22.25 -13.05
CA ASP A 320 13.18 21.24 -14.08
C ASP A 320 14.44 21.18 -14.95
N MET A 321 15.11 20.02 -14.96
CA MET A 321 16.37 19.87 -15.66
C MET A 321 16.20 19.89 -17.18
N ASN A 322 15.04 19.50 -17.70
CA ASN A 322 14.73 19.47 -19.14
C ASN A 322 15.79 18.76 -20.03
N VAL A 323 16.35 17.63 -19.56
CA VAL A 323 17.43 16.89 -20.25
C VAL A 323 17.02 15.49 -20.76
N ASP A 324 15.77 15.07 -20.54
CA ASP A 324 15.28 13.73 -20.91
C ASP A 324 14.49 13.67 -22.22
N ASP A 325 14.28 14.83 -22.82
CA ASP A 325 13.66 14.96 -24.13
C ASP A 325 14.76 15.32 -25.14
N TYR A 326 14.78 14.60 -26.25
CA TYR A 326 15.78 14.81 -27.28
C TYR A 326 15.41 16.03 -28.11
N LYS A 327 16.41 16.85 -28.44
CA LYS A 327 16.20 18.00 -29.33
C LYS A 327 15.74 17.50 -30.69
N GLU A 328 14.74 18.19 -31.24
CA GLU A 328 14.17 17.84 -32.54
C GLU A 328 15.23 17.80 -33.64
N GLY A 329 15.17 16.76 -34.49
CA GLY A 329 16.09 16.56 -35.60
C GLY A 329 17.45 16.00 -35.20
N THR A 330 17.63 15.57 -33.95
CA THR A 330 18.79 14.79 -33.53
C THR A 330 18.57 13.30 -33.81
N LEU A 331 19.67 12.54 -33.99
CA LEU A 331 19.60 11.09 -34.18
C LEU A 331 18.78 10.40 -33.08
N LEU A 332 18.95 10.80 -31.83
CA LEU A 332 18.21 10.21 -30.72
C LEU A 332 16.73 10.59 -30.70
N ASP A 333 16.35 11.77 -31.21
CA ASP A 333 14.95 12.14 -31.39
C ASP A 333 14.29 11.23 -32.44
N ASP A 334 14.93 11.07 -33.60
CA ASP A 334 14.42 10.23 -34.69
C ASP A 334 14.26 8.76 -34.25
N LEU A 335 15.29 8.19 -33.63
CA LEU A 335 15.25 6.82 -33.11
C LEU A 335 14.21 6.67 -32.00
N ASN A 336 14.05 7.66 -31.12
CA ASN A 336 13.05 7.63 -30.06
C ASN A 336 11.63 7.66 -30.62
N LYS A 337 11.35 8.48 -31.66
CA LYS A 337 10.04 8.52 -32.33
C LYS A 337 9.67 7.14 -32.90
N ILE A 338 10.62 6.47 -33.56
CA ILE A 338 10.44 5.11 -34.08
C ILE A 338 10.17 4.11 -32.94
N ALA A 339 10.99 4.13 -31.89
CA ALA A 339 10.88 3.19 -30.77
C ALA A 339 9.55 3.34 -30.01
N VAL A 340 9.09 4.58 -29.80
CA VAL A 340 7.79 4.85 -29.15
C VAL A 340 6.64 4.38 -30.04
N GLY A 341 6.71 4.59 -31.35
CA GLY A 341 5.68 4.14 -32.30
C GLY A 341 5.56 2.61 -32.39
N ALA A 342 6.68 1.90 -32.27
CA ALA A 342 6.74 0.44 -32.37
C ALA A 342 6.39 -0.31 -31.06
N ASN A 343 5.95 0.38 -30.00
CA ASN A 343 5.84 -0.15 -28.63
C ASN A 343 4.93 -1.39 -28.50
N HIS A 344 5.46 -2.58 -28.78
CA HIS A 344 4.74 -3.84 -28.73
C HIS A 344 4.37 -4.26 -27.30
N ARG A 345 5.15 -3.84 -26.30
CA ARG A 345 4.96 -4.27 -24.90
C ARG A 345 3.66 -3.79 -24.28
N ALA A 346 3.11 -2.68 -24.78
CA ALA A 346 1.81 -2.16 -24.37
C ALA A 346 0.64 -2.73 -25.21
N ASN A 347 0.92 -3.34 -26.36
CA ASN A 347 -0.08 -3.68 -27.37
C ASN A 347 -0.28 -5.19 -27.58
N ILE A 348 0.69 -6.02 -27.16
CA ILE A 348 0.65 -7.48 -27.32
C ILE A 348 0.39 -8.13 -25.96
N ASP A 349 -0.40 -9.21 -25.93
CA ASP A 349 -0.62 -9.98 -24.70
C ASP A 349 0.72 -10.54 -24.16
N PRO A 350 1.00 -10.47 -22.85
CA PRO A 350 2.25 -10.98 -22.29
C PRO A 350 2.58 -12.43 -22.66
N SER A 351 1.58 -13.30 -22.86
CA SER A 351 1.79 -14.69 -23.27
C SER A 351 2.36 -14.84 -24.68
N GLN A 352 2.17 -13.83 -25.53
CA GLN A 352 2.68 -13.76 -26.90
C GLN A 352 4.02 -13.01 -26.98
N GLN A 353 4.47 -12.38 -25.90
CA GLN A 353 5.77 -11.69 -25.82
C GLN A 353 6.92 -12.63 -25.40
N LYS A 354 6.68 -13.93 -25.30
CA LYS A 354 7.66 -14.92 -24.82
C LYS A 354 8.87 -15.01 -25.75
N THR A 355 10.05 -15.13 -25.16
CA THR A 355 11.34 -15.32 -25.85
C THR A 355 12.02 -16.59 -25.33
N ASN A 356 12.92 -17.20 -26.11
CA ASN A 356 13.70 -18.37 -25.69
C ASN A 356 14.56 -18.17 -24.41
N THR A 357 14.75 -16.93 -23.96
CA THR A 357 15.50 -16.56 -22.75
C THR A 357 14.61 -16.23 -21.56
N GLN A 358 13.28 -16.31 -21.72
CA GLN A 358 12.31 -16.20 -20.63
C GLN A 358 11.60 -17.55 -20.53
N TRP A 359 11.90 -18.26 -19.44
CA TRP A 359 11.57 -19.67 -19.12
C TRP A 359 12.56 -20.69 -19.70
#